data_AF-A0A843K412-F1
#
_entry.id   AF-A0A843K412-F1
#
_cell.length_a   1.000
_cell.length_b   1.000
_cell.length_c   1.000
_cell.angle_alpha   90.00
_cell.angle_beta   90.00
_cell.angle_gamma   90.00
#
_symmetry.space_group_name_H-M   'P 1'
#
loop_
_entity.id
_entity.type
_entity.pdbx_description
1 polymer ?
#
loop_
_entity_poly.entity_id
_entity_poly.type
_entity_poly.pdbx_seq_one_letter_code
_entity_poly.pdbx_strand_id
1 'polypeptide(L)'
;MKSVLDEEKARALFSSCQKECDVLISLLRMVIPNWDEVEYVLEGRPRIGTEGWHAIYDLFCRFNESHPGESIFPGGLWLSMGFIKDVQLGPWQVD
;
A
#
# COMPACT_ATOMS: atom_id res chain seq x y z
N MET A 1 5.95 12.95 -8.21
CA MET A 1 5.86 12.62 -9.65
C MET A 1 4.61 11.81 -9.84
N LYS A 2 3.58 12.32 -10.52
CA LYS A 2 2.30 11.62 -10.60
C LYS A 2 2.44 10.32 -11.40
N SER A 3 2.26 9.18 -10.75
CA SER A 3 2.30 7.84 -11.34
C SER A 3 0.93 7.17 -11.19
N VAL A 4 0.74 6.01 -11.83
CA VAL A 4 -0.44 5.18 -11.65
C VAL A 4 0.02 3.87 -11.05
N LEU A 5 -0.53 3.52 -9.88
CA LEU A 5 -0.29 2.23 -9.27
C LEU A 5 -1.06 1.17 -10.06
N ASP A 6 -0.33 0.17 -10.54
CA ASP A 6 -0.90 -0.95 -11.29
C ASP A 6 -1.75 -1.82 -10.35
N GLU A 7 -3.07 -1.77 -10.52
CA GLU A 7 -4.04 -2.48 -9.68
C GLU A 7 -3.81 -3.99 -9.69
N GLU A 8 -3.56 -4.59 -10.85
CA GLU A 8 -3.40 -6.05 -10.97
C GLU A 8 -2.14 -6.50 -10.21
N LYS A 9 -1.04 -5.77 -10.37
CA LYS A 9 0.19 -6.03 -9.62
C LYS A 9 0.00 -5.82 -8.12
N ALA A 10 -0.68 -4.74 -7.72
CA ALA A 10 -0.95 -4.46 -6.30
C ALA A 10 -1.77 -5.59 -5.65
N ARG A 11 -2.78 -6.12 -6.37
CA ARG A 11 -3.58 -7.28 -5.92
C ARG A 11 -2.74 -8.55 -5.81
N ALA A 12 -1.86 -8.79 -6.78
CA ALA A 12 -1.01 -9.99 -6.80
C ALA A 12 -0.08 -10.08 -5.58
N LEU A 13 0.36 -8.95 -5.01
CA LEU A 13 1.21 -8.91 -3.82
C LEU A 13 0.60 -9.66 -2.63
N PHE A 14 -0.71 -9.53 -2.42
CA PHE A 14 -1.42 -10.21 -1.32
C PHE A 14 -1.49 -11.72 -1.47
N SER A 15 -1.21 -12.26 -2.66
CA SER A 15 -1.11 -13.71 -2.89
C SER A 15 0.33 -14.22 -2.80
N SER A 16 1.33 -13.36 -3.04
CA SER A 16 2.74 -13.75 -3.05
C SER A 16 3.46 -13.48 -1.72
N CYS A 17 3.04 -12.46 -0.97
CA CYS A 17 3.66 -12.09 0.30
C CYS A 17 3.15 -12.97 1.44
N GLN A 18 4.02 -13.26 2.40
CA GLN A 18 3.67 -14.03 3.60
C GLN A 18 3.34 -13.13 4.80
N LYS A 19 3.73 -11.85 4.74
CA LYS A 19 3.51 -10.88 5.81
C LYS A 19 2.95 -9.56 5.29
N GLU A 20 2.14 -8.89 6.08
CA GLU A 20 1.55 -7.58 5.76
C GLU A 20 2.62 -6.50 5.53
N CYS A 21 3.76 -6.57 6.24
CA CYS A 21 4.87 -5.64 6.05
C CYS A 21 5.52 -5.79 4.66
N ASP A 22 5.60 -7.03 4.15
CA ASP A 22 6.19 -7.31 2.84
C ASP A 22 5.30 -6.77 1.72
N VAL A 23 3.98 -6.84 1.91
CA VAL A 23 3.01 -6.21 1.01
C VAL A 23 3.21 -4.69 0.99
N LEU A 24 3.27 -4.04 2.16
CA LEU A 24 3.46 -2.59 2.24
C LEU A 24 4.77 -2.13 1.58
N ILE A 25 5.87 -2.81 1.86
CA ILE A 25 7.18 -2.53 1.24
C ILE A 25 7.10 -2.70 -0.29
N SER A 26 6.41 -3.75 -0.76
CA SER A 26 6.27 -4.00 -2.20
C SER A 26 5.40 -2.94 -2.90
N LEU A 27 4.34 -2.45 -2.24
CA LEU A 27 3.54 -1.32 -2.75
C LEU A 27 4.37 -0.04 -2.85
N LEU A 28 5.20 0.24 -1.84
CA LEU A 28 6.10 1.39 -1.83
C LEU A 28 7.15 1.29 -2.96
N ARG A 29 7.74 0.10 -3.15
CA ARG A 29 8.66 -0.21 -4.25
C ARG A 29 8.09 0.09 -5.64
N MET A 30 6.78 -0.10 -5.82
CA MET A 30 6.13 0.15 -7.11
C MET A 30 6.05 1.63 -7.48
N VAL A 31 6.07 2.54 -6.50
CA VAL A 31 5.80 3.97 -6.71
C VAL A 31 6.98 4.88 -6.39
N ILE A 32 7.89 4.45 -5.52
CA ILE A 32 9.08 5.20 -5.14
C ILE A 32 10.23 4.80 -6.08
N PRO A 33 10.75 5.72 -6.91
CA PRO A 33 11.90 5.45 -7.75
C PRO A 33 13.14 5.10 -6.91
N ASN A 34 13.99 4.23 -7.44
CA ASN A 34 15.24 3.80 -6.80
C ASN A 34 15.04 3.34 -5.35
N TRP A 35 13.95 2.63 -5.06
CA TRP A 35 13.64 2.16 -3.69
C TRP A 35 14.82 1.46 -3.01
N ASP A 36 15.59 0.67 -3.75
CA ASP A 36 16.72 -0.07 -3.19
C ASP A 36 17.92 0.81 -2.80
N GLU A 37 17.91 2.10 -3.18
CA GLU A 37 18.87 3.13 -2.76
C GLU A 37 18.35 3.96 -1.57
N VAL A 38 17.10 3.76 -1.13
CA VAL A 38 16.51 4.52 -0.02
C VAL A 38 17.05 4.03 1.31
N GLU A 39 17.81 4.88 2.00
CA GLU A 39 18.34 4.58 3.34
C GLU A 39 17.37 4.94 4.47
N TYR A 40 16.62 6.04 4.32
CA TYR A 40 15.65 6.51 5.30
C TYR A 40 14.56 7.38 4.65
N VAL A 41 13.34 7.33 5.20
CA VAL A 41 12.23 8.22 4.82
C VAL A 41 12.15 9.34 5.85
N LEU A 42 12.47 10.57 5.44
CA LEU A 42 12.48 11.74 6.34
C LEU A 42 11.07 12.19 6.72
N GLU A 43 10.21 12.39 5.72
CA GLU A 43 8.85 12.90 5.92
C GLU A 43 7.91 12.40 4.82
N GLY A 44 6.62 12.34 5.17
CA GLY A 44 5.56 12.08 4.21
C GLY A 44 5.35 10.61 3.89
N ARG A 45 4.19 10.35 3.26
CA ARG A 45 3.81 9.06 2.67
C ARG A 45 3.19 9.39 1.31
N PRO A 46 3.38 8.54 0.28
CA PRO A 46 2.72 8.75 -1.01
C PRO A 46 1.22 8.92 -0.80
N ARG A 47 0.61 9.80 -1.58
CA ARG A 47 -0.83 10.00 -1.60
C ARG A 47 -1.41 9.17 -2.74
N ILE A 48 -2.61 8.62 -2.57
CA ILE A 48 -3.30 7.83 -3.59
C ILE A 48 -4.76 8.23 -3.70
N GLY A 49 -5.30 8.09 -4.91
CA GLY A 49 -6.72 8.20 -5.18
C GLY A 49 -7.60 7.37 -4.27
N THR A 50 -8.83 7.83 -4.08
CA THR A 50 -9.79 7.26 -3.12
C THR A 50 -10.13 5.79 -3.42
N GLU A 51 -10.31 5.43 -4.69
CA GLU A 51 -10.68 4.07 -5.08
C GLU A 51 -9.55 3.07 -4.78
N GLY A 52 -8.33 3.36 -5.23
CA GLY A 52 -7.15 2.53 -4.95
C GLY A 52 -6.87 2.42 -3.45
N TRP A 53 -7.06 3.52 -2.70
CA TRP A 53 -6.92 3.50 -1.24
C TRP A 53 -7.86 2.50 -0.58
N HIS A 54 -9.16 2.52 -0.94
CA HIS A 54 -10.16 1.62 -0.39
C HIS A 54 -9.96 0.18 -0.85
N ALA A 55 -9.62 -0.03 -2.12
CA ALA A 55 -9.34 -1.36 -2.65
C ALA A 55 -8.15 -2.03 -1.93
N ILE A 56 -7.08 -1.29 -1.66
CA ILE A 56 -5.92 -1.79 -0.92
C ILE A 56 -6.28 -2.05 0.55
N TYR A 57 -7.05 -1.15 1.19
CA TYR A 57 -7.52 -1.38 2.55
C TYR A 57 -8.30 -2.69 2.69
N ASP A 58 -9.25 -2.93 1.80
CA ASP A 58 -10.06 -4.16 1.80
C ASP A 58 -9.19 -5.41 1.60
N LEU A 59 -8.12 -5.31 0.80
CA LEU A 59 -7.16 -6.40 0.62
C LEU A 59 -6.35 -6.68 1.89
N PHE A 60 -5.89 -5.65 2.60
CA PHE A 60 -5.22 -5.84 3.90
C PHE A 60 -6.15 -6.46 4.93
N CYS A 61 -7.43 -6.04 4.99
CA CYS A 61 -8.42 -6.66 5.88
C CYS A 61 -8.53 -8.17 5.63
N ARG A 62 -8.72 -8.58 4.36
CA ARG A 62 -8.81 -10.01 3.98
C ARG A 62 -7.50 -10.76 4.21
N PHE A 63 -6.37 -10.10 4.01
CA PHE A 63 -5.06 -10.69 4.28
C PHE A 63 -4.90 -10.99 5.76
N ASN A 64 -5.25 -10.06 6.64
CA ASN A 64 -5.18 -10.27 8.09
C ASN A 64 -6.17 -11.34 8.59
N GLU A 65 -7.32 -11.53 7.93
CA GLU A 65 -8.23 -12.64 8.25
C GLU A 65 -7.59 -14.02 8.01
N SER A 66 -6.75 -14.15 6.97
CA SER A 66 -6.02 -15.38 6.67
C SER A 66 -4.66 -15.49 7.38
N HIS A 67 -4.18 -14.40 7.99
CA HIS A 67 -2.91 -14.32 8.72
C HIS A 67 -3.14 -13.78 10.15
N PRO A 68 -3.79 -14.57 11.03
CA PRO A 68 -4.13 -14.13 12.37
C PRO A 68 -2.86 -13.80 13.19
N GLY A 69 -2.88 -12.64 13.85
CA GLY A 69 -1.79 -12.20 14.73
C GLY A 69 -0.81 -11.21 14.08
N GLU A 70 -0.89 -10.97 12.78
CA GLU A 70 -0.06 -9.93 12.14
C GLU A 70 -0.50 -8.51 12.51
N SER A 71 -1.80 -8.29 12.62
CA SER A 71 -2.36 -6.99 13.04
C SER A 71 -3.40 -7.18 14.14
N ILE A 72 -3.40 -6.27 15.12
CA ILE A 72 -4.41 -6.22 16.19
C ILE A 72 -5.79 -5.86 15.62
N PHE A 73 -5.80 -5.08 14.53
CA PHE A 73 -6.99 -4.63 13.83
C PHE A 73 -6.83 -4.92 12.33
N PRO A 74 -7.80 -5.58 11.66
CA PRO A 74 -7.73 -5.84 10.22
C PRO A 74 -7.53 -4.55 9.41
N GLY A 75 -6.50 -4.52 8.56
CA GLY A 75 -6.11 -3.34 7.81
C GLY A 75 -5.32 -2.30 8.62
N GLY A 76 -4.95 -2.61 9.86
CA GLY A 76 -4.28 -1.69 10.78
C GLY A 76 -2.95 -1.14 10.24
N LEU A 77 -2.16 -1.98 9.56
CA LEU A 77 -0.91 -1.54 8.93
C LEU A 77 -1.16 -0.51 7.82
N TRP A 78 -2.17 -0.72 6.97
CA TRP A 78 -2.52 0.24 5.92
C TRP A 78 -2.99 1.58 6.48
N LEU A 79 -3.81 1.56 7.52
CA LEU A 79 -4.30 2.80 8.16
C LEU A 79 -3.18 3.61 8.82
N SER A 80 -2.21 2.91 9.44
CA SER A 80 -1.12 3.54 10.17
C SER A 80 0.02 4.01 9.26
N MET A 81 0.47 3.14 8.35
CA MET A 81 1.72 3.31 7.58
C MET A 81 1.51 3.30 6.06
N GLY A 82 0.31 2.98 5.59
CA GLY A 82 -0.04 2.99 4.17
C GLY A 82 -0.14 4.39 3.57
N PHE A 83 -0.54 4.45 2.30
CA PHE A 83 -0.62 5.71 1.55
C PHE A 83 -1.72 6.61 2.11
N ILE A 84 -1.56 7.91 1.90
CA ILE A 84 -2.55 8.91 2.32
C ILE A 84 -3.64 9.03 1.26
N LYS A 85 -4.90 8.94 1.66
CA LYS A 85 -6.01 9.14 0.73
C LYS A 85 -6.09 10.58 0.23
N ASP A 86 -6.20 10.78 -1.07
CA ASP A 86 -6.44 12.07 -1.72
C ASP A 86 -7.62 11.98 -2.71
N VAL A 87 -8.54 12.93 -2.59
CA VAL A 87 -9.74 13.04 -3.45
C VAL A 87 -9.47 13.80 -4.75
N GLN A 88 -8.34 14.50 -4.86
CA GLN A 88 -7.92 15.25 -6.05
C GLN A 88 -7.15 14.37 -7.06
N LEU A 89 -6.72 13.17 -6.64
CA LEU A 89 -6.04 12.20 -7.49
C LEU A 89 -7.06 11.28 -8.17
N GLY A 90 -6.75 10.85 -9.40
CA GLY A 90 -7.50 9.81 -10.09
C GLY A 90 -7.50 8.48 -9.31
N PRO A 91 -8.41 7.54 -9.60
CA PRO A 91 -8.68 6.33 -8.82
C PRO A 91 -7.46 5.60 -8.23
N TRP A 92 -6.48 5.30 -9.08
CA TRP A 92 -5.23 4.60 -8.74
C TRP A 92 -3.98 5.48 -8.93
N GLN A 93 -4.19 6.79 -9.04
CA GLN A 93 -3.10 7.74 -9.21
C GLN A 93 -2.39 7.96 -7.88
N VAL A 94 -1.06 8.02 -7.93
CA VAL A 94 -0.15 8.29 -6.82
C VAL A 94 0.69 9.53 -7.13
N ASP A 95 1.02 10.34 -6.13
CA ASP A 95 1.74 11.62 -6.31
C ASP A 95 3.27 11.58 -6.12
#